data_AF-A0A832D217-F1
#
_entry.id   AF-A0A832D217-F1
#
_cell.length_a   1.000
_cell.length_b   1.000
_cell.length_c   1.000
_cell.angle_alpha   90.00
_cell.angle_beta   90.00
_cell.angle_gamma   90.00
#
_symmetry.space_group_name_H-M   'P 1'
#
loop_
_entity.id
_entity.type
_entity.pdbx_description
1 polymer ?
#
loop_
_entity_poly.entity_id
_entity_poly.type
_entity_poly.pdbx_seq_one_letter_code
_entity_poly.pdbx_strand_id
1 'polypeptide(L)'
;MNSTYTCIGLILLIIISTSYYTLAEDFVKRVEDAYIRALKLNEVGFDTSNIVSTLNSALTLYNQGDIVRASNTLTIAEQELSRLEASNPPLIREYHLRLSIALLLLFFPILAYFSIPLLYLELWFRLRRSWRIEYTR
;
A
#
# COMPACT_ATOMS: atom_id res chain seq x y z
N MET A 1 -21.30 19.04 -47.24
CA MET A 1 -20.07 18.31 -46.86
C MET A 1 -19.35 18.88 -45.62
N ASN A 2 -19.88 19.89 -44.90
CA ASN A 2 -19.15 20.51 -43.78
C ASN A 2 -19.53 19.95 -42.38
N SER A 3 -20.64 19.21 -42.27
CA SER A 3 -21.14 18.71 -40.99
C SER A 3 -20.37 17.48 -40.47
N THR A 4 -19.75 16.69 -41.34
CA THR A 4 -18.99 15.49 -40.95
C THR A 4 -17.62 15.85 -40.41
N TYR A 5 -16.93 16.83 -41.03
CA TYR A 5 -15.62 17.30 -40.57
C TYR A 5 -15.68 18.05 -39.23
N THR A 6 -16.78 18.76 -38.97
CA THR A 6 -17.01 19.44 -37.69
C THR A 6 -17.28 18.46 -36.56
N CYS A 7 -18.06 17.39 -36.81
CA CYS A 7 -18.26 16.31 -35.84
C CYS A 7 -16.97 15.54 -35.53
N ILE A 8 -16.16 15.22 -36.55
CA ILE A 8 -14.87 14.54 -36.35
C ILE A 8 -13.91 15.42 -35.55
N GLY A 9 -13.85 16.73 -35.84
CA GLY A 9 -13.04 17.67 -35.08
C GLY A 9 -13.44 17.79 -33.61
N LEU A 10 -14.76 17.82 -33.32
CA LEU A 10 -15.27 17.84 -31.94
C LEU A 10 -14.91 16.56 -31.17
N ILE A 11 -15.05 15.40 -31.80
CA ILE A 11 -14.70 14.11 -31.17
C ILE A 11 -13.21 14.06 -30.84
N LEU A 12 -12.35 14.51 -31.74
CA LEU A 12 -10.90 14.53 -31.54
C LEU A 12 -10.50 15.47 -30.39
N LEU A 13 -11.18 16.61 -30.26
CA LEU A 13 -10.95 17.58 -29.19
C LEU A 13 -11.40 17.05 -27.82
N ILE A 14 -12.51 16.32 -27.77
CA ILE A 14 -12.99 15.64 -26.56
C ILE A 14 -11.95 14.61 -26.09
N ILE A 15 -11.46 13.75 -27.00
CA ILE A 15 -10.48 12.70 -26.69
C ILE A 15 -9.19 13.30 -26.12
N ILE A 16 -8.68 14.37 -26.74
CA ILE A 16 -7.49 15.06 -26.25
C ILE A 16 -7.75 15.62 -24.85
N SER A 17 -8.87 16.31 -24.64
CA SER A 17 -9.18 16.89 -23.33
C SER A 17 -9.27 15.81 -22.24
N THR A 18 -9.95 14.70 -22.50
CA THR A 18 -10.11 13.62 -21.52
C THR A 18 -8.78 12.96 -21.17
N SER A 19 -7.89 12.78 -22.16
CA SER A 19 -6.55 12.23 -21.95
C SER A 19 -5.71 13.13 -21.03
N TYR A 20 -5.78 14.45 -21.26
CA TYR A 20 -5.11 15.43 -20.40
C TYR A 20 -5.66 15.39 -18.96
N TYR A 21 -6.99 15.31 -18.78
CA TYR A 21 -7.60 15.22 -17.45
C TYR A 21 -7.15 13.96 -16.70
N THR A 22 -7.13 12.79 -17.36
CA THR A 22 -6.72 11.54 -16.71
C THR A 22 -5.24 11.56 -16.31
N LEU A 23 -4.38 12.15 -17.14
CA LEU A 23 -2.95 12.22 -16.88
C LEU A 23 -2.63 13.21 -15.76
N ALA A 24 -3.40 14.30 -15.69
CA ALA A 24 -3.32 15.29 -14.62
C ALA A 24 -3.70 14.70 -13.26
N GLU A 25 -4.80 13.96 -13.21
CA GLU A 25 -5.28 13.32 -11.98
C GLU A 25 -4.29 12.26 -11.46
N ASP A 26 -3.73 11.45 -12.38
CA ASP A 26 -2.72 10.45 -12.03
C ASP A 26 -1.44 11.08 -11.46
N PHE A 27 -0.96 12.17 -12.04
CA PHE A 27 0.22 12.87 -11.56
C PHE A 27 0.04 13.41 -10.14
N VAL A 28 -1.07 14.13 -9.88
CA VAL A 28 -1.33 14.72 -8.56
C VAL A 28 -1.42 13.64 -7.49
N LYS A 29 -2.10 12.53 -7.80
CA LYS A 29 -2.23 11.39 -6.88
C LYS A 29 -0.88 10.77 -6.55
N ARG A 30 -0.01 10.58 -7.56
CA ARG A 30 1.35 10.06 -7.34
C ARG A 30 2.20 11.00 -6.47
N VAL A 31 2.09 12.31 -6.67
CA VAL A 31 2.77 13.32 -5.82
C VAL A 31 2.28 13.22 -4.38
N GLU A 32 0.97 13.14 -4.15
CA GLU A 32 0.38 12.97 -2.82
C GLU A 32 0.89 11.70 -2.13
N ASP A 33 0.85 10.56 -2.82
CA ASP A 33 1.34 9.28 -2.30
C ASP A 33 2.84 9.34 -1.95
N ALA A 34 3.65 10.02 -2.76
CA ALA A 34 5.07 10.23 -2.48
C ALA A 34 5.30 11.12 -1.25
N TYR A 35 4.49 12.18 -1.07
CA TYR A 35 4.54 13.04 0.11
C TYR A 35 4.18 12.29 1.40
N ILE A 36 3.12 11.48 1.38
CA ILE A 36 2.70 10.69 2.54
C ILE A 36 3.81 9.71 2.94
N ARG A 37 4.44 9.06 1.97
CA ARG A 37 5.56 8.13 2.21
C ARG A 37 6.79 8.86 2.76
N ALA A 38 7.14 10.02 2.22
CA ALA A 38 8.23 10.86 2.75
C ALA A 38 7.96 11.31 4.20
N LEU A 39 6.73 11.70 4.52
CA LEU A 39 6.35 12.07 5.89
C LEU A 39 6.55 10.90 6.86
N LYS A 40 6.10 9.69 6.49
CA LYS A 40 6.30 8.48 7.32
C LYS A 40 7.77 8.17 7.56
N LEU A 41 8.63 8.31 6.55
CA LEU A 41 10.07 8.15 6.71
C LEU A 41 10.65 9.20 7.66
N ASN A 42 10.20 10.45 7.56
CA ASN A 42 10.60 11.53 8.46
C ASN A 42 10.20 11.27 9.91
N GLU A 43 8.98 10.76 10.14
CA GLU A 43 8.49 10.37 11.47
C GLU A 43 9.33 9.26 12.11
N VAL A 44 9.93 8.39 11.29
CA VAL A 44 10.85 7.33 11.73
C VAL A 44 12.29 7.83 11.87
N GLY A 45 12.55 9.12 11.63
CA GLY A 45 13.82 9.80 11.88
C GLY A 45 14.75 9.93 10.65
N PHE A 46 14.25 9.68 9.44
CA PHE A 46 15.02 9.88 8.21
C PHE A 46 14.91 11.31 7.70
N ASP A 47 16.04 11.88 7.30
CA ASP A 47 16.03 13.15 6.60
C ASP A 47 15.44 12.97 5.19
N THR A 48 14.26 13.55 4.98
CA THR A 48 13.54 13.53 3.70
C THR A 48 13.50 14.90 3.02
N SER A 49 14.24 15.89 3.55
CA SER A 49 14.25 17.28 3.05
C SER A 49 14.56 17.37 1.55
N ASN A 50 15.56 16.62 1.09
CA ASN A 50 15.94 16.55 -0.32
C ASN A 50 14.83 15.96 -1.20
N ILE A 51 14.11 14.95 -0.70
CA ILE A 51 13.02 14.31 -1.44
C ILE A 51 11.83 15.25 -1.54
N VAL A 52 11.47 15.91 -0.43
CA VAL A 52 10.41 16.93 -0.40
C VAL A 52 10.73 18.10 -1.34
N SER A 53 11.98 18.56 -1.37
CA SER A 53 12.44 19.58 -2.32
C SER A 53 12.29 19.12 -3.78
N THR A 54 12.60 17.85 -4.06
CA THR A 54 12.46 17.25 -5.39
C THR A 54 10.99 17.12 -5.80
N LEU A 55 10.11 16.72 -4.87
CA LEU A 55 8.66 16.67 -5.09
C LEU A 55 8.07 18.06 -5.35
N ASN A 56 8.50 19.09 -4.60
CA ASN A 56 8.12 20.48 -4.86
C ASN A 56 8.58 20.96 -6.23
N SER A 57 9.78 20.56 -6.66
CA SER A 57 10.30 20.87 -7.99
C SER A 57 9.45 20.21 -9.08
N ALA A 58 9.07 18.94 -8.89
CA ALA A 58 8.17 18.23 -9.80
C ALA A 58 6.80 18.92 -9.92
N LEU A 59 6.21 19.34 -8.80
CA LEU A 59 4.94 20.07 -8.78
C LEU A 59 5.05 21.44 -9.46
N THR A 60 6.17 22.13 -9.26
CA THR A 60 6.44 23.42 -9.91
C THR A 60 6.54 23.28 -11.42
N LEU A 61 7.29 22.28 -11.90
CA LEU A 61 7.39 21.97 -13.33
C LEU A 61 6.03 21.60 -13.93
N TYR A 62 5.22 20.85 -13.19
CA TYR A 62 3.88 20.49 -13.59
C TYR A 62 2.97 21.72 -13.74
N ASN A 63 3.00 22.63 -12.77
CA ASN A 63 2.25 23.89 -12.80
C ASN A 63 2.72 24.83 -13.92
N GLN A 64 3.98 24.73 -14.35
CA GLN A 64 4.54 25.45 -15.49
C GLN A 64 4.16 24.80 -16.84
N GLY A 65 3.50 23.64 -16.83
CA GLY A 65 3.11 22.91 -18.04
C GLY A 65 4.21 22.01 -18.61
N ASP A 66 5.37 21.88 -17.94
CA ASP A 66 6.44 20.96 -18.34
C ASP A 66 6.18 19.55 -17.77
N ILE A 67 5.13 18.91 -18.29
CA ILE A 67 4.62 17.63 -17.79
C ILE A 67 5.67 16.52 -17.87
N VAL A 68 6.49 16.52 -18.92
CA VAL A 68 7.51 15.49 -19.14
C VAL A 68 8.61 15.60 -18.09
N ARG A 69 9.15 16.81 -17.85
CA ARG A 69 10.17 16.99 -16.82
C ARG A 69 9.58 16.77 -15.44
N ALA A 70 8.36 17.25 -15.16
CA ALA A 70 7.68 17.01 -13.91
C ALA A 70 7.56 15.51 -13.59
N SER A 71 7.11 14.70 -14.56
CA SER A 71 6.99 13.24 -14.41
C SER A 71 8.34 12.56 -14.17
N ASN A 72 9.38 12.99 -14.88
CA ASN A 72 10.74 12.47 -14.66
C ASN A 72 11.27 12.84 -13.27
N THR A 73 11.10 14.08 -12.84
CA THR A 73 11.51 14.54 -11.50
C THR A 73 10.74 13.80 -10.39
N LEU A 74 9.45 13.58 -10.57
CA LEU A 74 8.65 12.76 -9.65
C LEU A 74 9.17 11.32 -9.58
N THR A 75 9.48 10.72 -10.72
CA THR A 75 10.02 9.34 -10.78
C THR A 75 11.36 9.22 -10.06
N ILE A 76 12.23 10.25 -10.16
CA ILE A 76 13.49 10.29 -9.42
C ILE A 76 13.23 10.33 -7.90
N ALA A 77 12.31 11.19 -7.46
CA ALA A 77 11.92 11.26 -6.05
C ALA A 77 11.36 9.92 -5.54
N GLU A 78 10.48 9.27 -6.31
CA GLU A 78 9.91 7.97 -5.98
C GLU A 78 10.97 6.85 -5.89
N GLN A 79 11.98 6.86 -6.77
CA GLN A 79 13.07 5.89 -6.72
C GLN A 79 13.92 6.07 -5.47
N GLU A 80 14.26 7.31 -5.12
CA GLU A 80 15.05 7.59 -3.90
C GLU A 80 14.27 7.24 -2.64
N LEU A 81 12.98 7.53 -2.62
CA LEU A 81 12.06 7.13 -1.57
C LEU A 81 12.03 5.59 -1.42
N SER A 82 11.89 4.86 -2.52
CA SER A 82 11.87 3.39 -2.53
C SER A 82 13.18 2.80 -2.03
N ARG A 83 14.33 3.45 -2.31
CA ARG A 83 15.64 3.04 -1.78
C ARG A 83 15.73 3.24 -0.26
N LEU A 84 15.22 4.36 0.24
CA LEU A 84 15.16 4.66 1.68
C LEU A 84 14.17 3.77 2.44
N GLU A 85 13.08 3.39 1.79
CA GLU A 85 12.14 2.39 2.32
C GLU A 85 12.79 1.00 2.36
N ALA A 86 13.53 0.62 1.32
CA ALA A 86 14.23 -0.67 1.26
C ALA A 86 15.37 -0.77 2.31
N SER A 87 16.00 0.34 2.66
CA SER A 87 16.98 0.38 3.77
C SER A 87 16.32 0.37 5.16
N ASN A 88 14.98 0.42 5.24
CA ASN A 88 14.20 0.44 6.48
C ASN A 88 13.21 -0.75 6.63
N PRO A 89 13.56 -1.77 7.43
CA PRO A 89 12.62 -2.83 7.78
C PRO A 89 11.41 -2.44 8.68
N PRO A 90 11.36 -1.34 9.47
CA PRO A 90 10.21 -1.12 10.37
C PRO A 90 8.93 -0.66 9.66
N LEU A 91 8.98 -0.02 8.48
CA LEU A 91 7.77 0.28 7.69
C LEU A 91 7.21 -0.98 7.02
N ILE A 92 8.09 -1.88 6.62
CA ILE A 92 7.77 -3.23 6.12
C ILE A 92 7.11 -4.08 7.22
N ARG A 93 7.47 -3.87 8.49
CA ARG A 93 6.89 -4.58 9.64
C ARG A 93 5.39 -4.32 9.81
N GLU A 94 4.91 -3.08 9.64
CA GLU A 94 3.47 -2.79 9.75
C GLU A 94 2.66 -3.43 8.61
N TYR A 95 3.19 -3.40 7.39
CA TYR A 95 2.56 -4.06 6.25
C TYR A 95 2.52 -5.59 6.44
N HIS A 96 3.63 -6.20 6.87
CA HIS A 96 3.66 -7.63 7.17
C HIS A 96 2.78 -7.99 8.36
N LEU A 97 2.66 -7.16 9.39
CA LEU A 97 1.74 -7.42 10.51
C LEU A 97 0.29 -7.42 10.04
N ARG A 98 -0.13 -6.46 9.22
CA ARG A 98 -1.48 -6.43 8.64
C ARG A 98 -1.74 -7.66 7.77
N LEU A 99 -0.77 -8.03 6.91
CA LEU A 99 -0.86 -9.22 6.07
C LEU A 99 -0.94 -10.50 6.92
N SER A 100 -0.13 -10.59 7.97
CA SER A 100 -0.07 -11.73 8.89
C SER A 100 -1.38 -11.89 9.66
N ILE A 101 -1.97 -10.79 10.11
CA ILE A 101 -3.29 -10.78 10.79
C ILE A 101 -4.38 -11.23 9.81
N ALA A 102 -4.38 -10.73 8.57
CA ALA A 102 -5.35 -11.13 7.55
C ALA A 102 -5.25 -12.62 7.20
N LEU A 103 -4.03 -13.13 7.00
CA LEU A 103 -3.74 -14.56 6.80
C LEU A 103 -4.19 -15.37 8.02
N LEU A 104 -3.89 -14.93 9.24
CA LEU A 104 -4.26 -15.64 10.45
C LEU A 104 -5.78 -15.71 10.62
N LEU A 105 -6.52 -14.63 10.32
CA LEU A 105 -7.99 -14.63 10.29
C LEU A 105 -8.56 -15.57 9.23
N LEU A 106 -7.93 -15.65 8.06
CA LEU A 106 -8.34 -16.57 7.00
C LEU A 106 -8.15 -18.04 7.39
N PHE A 107 -7.04 -18.36 8.07
CA PHE A 107 -6.72 -19.71 8.51
C PHE A 107 -7.29 -20.07 9.88
N PHE A 108 -7.76 -19.09 10.66
CA PHE A 108 -8.34 -19.28 12.00
C PHE A 108 -9.45 -20.35 12.03
N PRO A 109 -10.46 -20.35 11.14
CA PRO A 109 -11.51 -21.37 11.18
C PRO A 109 -11.00 -22.78 10.91
N ILE A 110 -10.01 -22.93 10.01
CA ILE A 110 -9.41 -24.23 9.69
C ILE A 110 -8.57 -24.73 10.88
N LEU A 111 -7.72 -23.87 11.45
CA LEU A 111 -6.91 -24.19 12.61
C LEU A 111 -7.78 -24.54 13.82
N ALA A 112 -8.84 -23.77 14.09
CA ALA A 112 -9.77 -24.03 15.17
C ALA A 112 -10.47 -25.39 15.01
N TYR A 113 -10.91 -25.74 13.79
CA TYR A 113 -11.59 -27.01 13.51
C TYR A 113 -10.73 -28.24 13.86
N PHE A 114 -9.43 -28.21 13.60
CA PHE A 114 -8.52 -29.31 13.93
C PHE A 114 -7.97 -29.24 15.36
N SER A 115 -7.76 -28.04 15.90
CA SER A 115 -7.12 -27.87 17.21
C SER A 115 -8.09 -28.12 18.37
N ILE A 116 -9.36 -27.70 18.25
CA ILE A 116 -10.36 -27.84 19.32
C ILE A 116 -10.59 -29.31 19.71
N PRO A 117 -10.78 -30.27 18.77
CA PRO A 117 -10.97 -31.68 19.12
C PRO A 117 -9.76 -32.29 19.84
N LEU A 118 -8.55 -31.94 19.42
CA LEU A 118 -7.31 -32.44 20.02
C LEU A 118 -7.13 -31.90 21.44
N LEU A 119 -7.32 -30.59 21.62
CA LEU A 119 -7.26 -29.95 22.94
C LEU A 119 -8.36 -30.47 23.87
N TYR A 120 -9.57 -30.71 23.35
CA TYR A 120 -10.67 -31.30 24.11
C TYR A 120 -10.31 -32.71 24.60
N LEU A 121 -9.76 -33.56 23.73
CA LEU A 121 -9.33 -34.91 24.11
C LEU A 121 -8.21 -34.87 25.14
N GLU A 122 -7.22 -34.00 24.96
CA GLU A 122 -6.11 -33.86 25.92
C GLU A 122 -6.62 -33.41 27.29
N LEU A 123 -7.50 -32.40 27.35
CA LEU A 123 -8.15 -31.96 28.58
C LEU A 123 -8.96 -33.09 29.21
N TRP A 124 -9.74 -33.81 28.40
CA TRP A 124 -10.56 -34.93 28.85
C TRP A 124 -9.72 -36.05 29.46
N PHE A 125 -8.60 -36.43 28.82
CA PHE A 125 -7.70 -37.44 29.35
C PHE A 125 -6.97 -36.98 30.62
N ARG A 126 -6.55 -35.72 30.69
CA ARG A 126 -5.95 -35.13 31.90
C ARG A 126 -6.93 -35.16 33.07
N LEU A 127 -8.14 -34.67 32.85
CA LEU A 127 -9.19 -34.64 33.87
C LEU A 127 -9.57 -36.06 34.28
N ARG A 128 -9.83 -36.96 33.33
CA ARG A 128 -10.24 -38.35 33.63
C ARG A 128 -9.15 -39.16 34.36
N ARG A 129 -7.86 -38.87 34.14
CA ARG A 129 -6.77 -39.50 34.91
C ARG A 129 -6.79 -39.15 36.40
N SER A 130 -7.35 -38.00 36.80
CA SER A 130 -7.47 -37.63 38.21
C SER A 130 -8.59 -38.37 38.95
N TRP A 131 -9.43 -39.15 38.25
CA TRP A 131 -10.55 -39.90 38.84
C TRP A 131 -10.22 -41.37 39.16
N ARG A 132 -8.98 -41.84 38.91
CA ARG A 132 -8.55 -43.12 39.51
C ARG A 132 -8.20 -42.88 40.97
N ILE A 133 -9.24 -42.82 41.79
CA ILE A 133 -9.14 -42.91 43.24
C ILE A 133 -8.66 -44.32 43.56
N GLU A 134 -7.47 -44.33 44.12
CA GLU A 134 -6.84 -45.34 44.97
C GLU A 134 -7.83 -46.30 45.63
N TYR A 135 -7.96 -47.52 45.09
CA TYR A 135 -8.60 -48.61 45.82
C TYR A 135 -7.64 -49.08 46.91
N THR A 136 -7.83 -48.56 48.12
CA THR A 136 -7.27 -49.14 49.33
C THR A 136 -8.22 -50.22 49.84
N ARG A 137 -8.00 -51.48 49.42
CA ARG A 137 -7.98 -52.66 50.32
C ARG A 137 -7.58 -53.93 49.59
#